data_AF-A0A537AAN1-F1
#
_entry.id   AF-A0A537AAN1-F1
#
_cell.length_a   1.000
_cell.length_b   1.000
_cell.length_c   1.000
_cell.angle_alpha   90.00
_cell.angle_beta   90.00
_cell.angle_gamma   90.00
#
_symmetry.space_group_name_H-M   'P 1'
#
loop_
_entity.id
_entity.type
_entity.pdbx_description
1 polymer ?
#
loop_
_entity_poly.entity_id
_entity_poly.type
_entity_poly.pdbx_seq_one_letter_code
_entity_poly.pdbx_strand_id
1 'polypeptide(L)'
;MQKRLTLIVAAVLLAVIGLLPVLTMVTSTFYAGGRLSLNAYQELLGSGKLHVTLMARSLLLSSLVTFFATAVGVPLGVLLGKTDLAFRRTFAVLFTLPLLIPPYVIAVAWFAVVGKGG
;
A
#
# COMPACT_ATOMS: atom_id res chain seq x y z
N MET A 1 -32.76 -17.67 -1.50
CA MET A 1 -31.57 -18.46 -1.10
C MET A 1 -30.50 -18.56 -2.18
N GLN A 2 -30.84 -18.87 -3.43
CA GLN A 2 -29.84 -19.07 -4.50
C GLN A 2 -28.90 -17.87 -4.75
N LYS A 3 -29.40 -16.63 -4.83
CA LYS A 3 -28.55 -15.44 -5.02
C LYS A 3 -27.51 -15.24 -3.90
N ARG A 4 -27.87 -15.53 -2.64
CA ARG A 4 -26.93 -15.45 -1.50
C ARG A 4 -25.87 -16.54 -1.59
N LEU A 5 -26.27 -17.76 -1.98
CA LEU A 5 -25.33 -18.86 -2.20
C LEU A 5 -24.33 -18.53 -3.31
N THR A 6 -24.81 -18.01 -4.45
CA THR A 6 -23.92 -17.60 -5.56
C THR A 6 -22.94 -16.51 -5.13
N LEU A 7 -23.37 -15.51 -4.36
CA LEU A 7 -22.49 -14.47 -3.84
C LEU A 7 -21.44 -15.02 -2.86
N ILE A 8 -21.82 -15.93 -1.97
CA ILE A 8 -20.88 -16.57 -1.03
C ILE A 8 -19.85 -17.39 -1.80
N VAL A 9 -20.28 -18.22 -2.75
CA VAL A 9 -19.38 -19.04 -3.56
C VAL A 9 -18.43 -18.16 -4.37
N ALA A 10 -18.94 -17.09 -5.01
CA ALA A 10 -18.12 -16.14 -5.75
C ALA A 10 -17.10 -15.46 -4.83
N ALA A 11 -17.52 -15.00 -3.64
CA ALA A 11 -16.62 -14.37 -2.67
C ALA A 11 -15.53 -15.32 -2.17
N VAL A 12 -15.88 -16.59 -1.88
CA VAL A 12 -14.92 -17.61 -1.47
C VAL A 12 -13.93 -17.91 -2.59
N LEU A 13 -14.40 -18.08 -3.83
CA LEU A 13 -13.52 -18.29 -4.98
C LEU A 13 -12.54 -17.12 -5.17
N LEU A 14 -13.05 -15.88 -5.10
CA LEU A 14 -12.23 -14.68 -5.23
C LEU A 14 -11.18 -14.58 -4.12
N ALA A 15 -11.57 -14.89 -2.88
CA ALA A 15 -10.66 -14.93 -1.75
C ALA A 15 -9.60 -16.03 -1.91
N VAL A 16 -10.00 -17.24 -2.32
CA VAL A 16 -9.06 -18.36 -2.54
C VAL A 16 -8.07 -17.99 -3.63
N ILE A 17 -8.53 -17.52 -4.80
CA ILE A 17 -7.66 -17.16 -5.93
C ILE A 17 -6.73 -16.01 -5.55
N GLY A 18 -7.23 -14.98 -4.86
CA GLY A 18 -6.42 -13.83 -4.45
C GLY A 18 -5.39 -14.15 -3.36
N LEU A 19 -5.72 -15.08 -2.45
CA LEU A 19 -4.83 -15.46 -1.34
C LEU A 19 -3.85 -16.57 -1.72
N LEU A 20 -4.15 -17.39 -2.73
CA LEU A 20 -3.29 -18.48 -3.19
C LEU A 20 -1.82 -18.07 -3.42
N PRO A 21 -1.50 -16.99 -4.16
CA PRO A 21 -0.11 -16.57 -4.34
C PRO A 21 0.54 -16.16 -3.02
N VAL A 22 -0.18 -15.47 -2.13
CA VAL A 22 0.34 -15.08 -0.81
C VAL A 22 0.65 -16.33 0.03
N LEU A 23 -0.25 -17.32 0.03
CA LEU A 23 -0.03 -18.59 0.69
C LEU A 23 1.18 -19.31 0.12
N THR A 24 1.34 -19.36 -1.21
CA THR A 24 2.52 -19.97 -1.84
C THR A 24 3.80 -19.26 -1.42
N MET A 25 3.77 -17.92 -1.34
CA MET A 25 4.91 -17.13 -0.89
C MET A 25 5.26 -17.44 0.56
N VAL A 26 4.26 -17.50 1.45
CA VAL A 26 4.46 -17.88 2.86
C VAL A 26 4.98 -19.31 2.97
N THR A 27 4.47 -20.27 2.20
CA THR A 27 5.01 -21.63 2.24
C THR A 27 6.46 -21.66 1.75
N SER A 28 6.82 -20.85 0.75
CA SER A 28 8.18 -20.81 0.20
C SER A 28 9.23 -20.37 1.21
N THR A 29 8.87 -19.62 2.28
CA THR A 29 9.81 -19.23 3.33
C THR A 29 10.26 -20.40 4.21
N PHE A 30 9.49 -21.50 4.24
CA PHE A 30 9.81 -22.70 5.01
C PHE A 30 10.57 -23.75 4.19
N TYR A 31 10.68 -23.58 2.86
CA TYR A 31 11.38 -24.53 1.98
C TYR A 31 12.62 -23.90 1.38
N ALA A 32 13.80 -24.45 1.70
CA ALA A 32 15.06 -24.09 1.05
C ALA A 32 15.64 -25.34 0.36
N GLY A 33 15.78 -25.30 -0.97
CA GLY A 33 16.35 -26.42 -1.74
C GLY A 33 15.55 -27.74 -1.63
N GLY A 34 14.23 -27.67 -1.47
CA GLY A 34 13.35 -28.85 -1.35
C GLY A 34 13.31 -29.48 0.05
N ARG A 35 13.95 -28.87 1.06
CA ARG A 35 13.89 -29.31 2.47
C ARG A 35 13.25 -28.24 3.34
N LEU A 36 12.57 -28.68 4.40
CA LEU A 36 12.10 -27.77 5.45
C LEU A 36 13.31 -27.11 6.11
N SER A 37 13.35 -25.78 6.10
CA SER A 37 14.44 -24.98 6.64
C SER A 37 13.91 -23.74 7.33
N LEU A 38 14.45 -23.45 8.51
CA LEU A 38 14.15 -22.22 9.27
C LEU A 38 15.30 -21.21 9.19
N ASN A 39 16.29 -21.46 8.33
CA ASN A 39 17.48 -20.61 8.23
C ASN A 39 17.11 -19.17 7.86
N ALA A 40 16.11 -18.96 7.01
CA ALA A 40 15.64 -17.62 6.65
C ALA A 40 15.20 -16.81 7.89
N TYR A 41 14.51 -17.45 8.84
CA TYR A 41 14.10 -16.81 10.09
C TYR A 41 15.27 -16.60 11.05
N GLN A 42 16.20 -17.55 11.13
CA GLN A 42 17.42 -17.42 11.93
C GLN A 42 18.31 -16.28 11.42
N GLU A 43 18.46 -16.13 10.11
CA GLU A 43 19.16 -15.00 9.49
C GLU A 43 18.42 -13.69 9.75
N LEU A 44 17.08 -13.66 9.60
CA LEU A 44 16.27 -12.47 9.88
C LEU A 44 16.44 -11.97 11.33
N LEU A 45 16.38 -12.91 12.28
CA LEU A 45 16.50 -12.63 13.71
C LEU A 45 17.96 -12.36 14.13
N GLY A 46 18.91 -13.08 13.55
CA GLY A 46 20.35 -12.97 13.83
C GLY A 46 20.99 -11.70 13.27
N SER A 47 20.56 -11.24 12.08
CA SER A 47 20.92 -9.95 11.50
C SER A 47 19.94 -8.83 11.88
N GLY A 48 19.25 -9.02 13.02
CA GLY A 48 18.07 -8.25 13.43
C GLY A 48 18.27 -6.73 13.51
N LYS A 49 19.48 -6.22 13.80
CA LYS A 49 19.70 -4.76 13.91
C LYS A 49 19.42 -4.01 12.60
N LEU A 50 19.84 -4.56 11.46
CA LEU A 50 19.59 -3.94 10.16
C LEU A 50 18.10 -4.00 9.80
N HIS A 51 17.51 -5.19 9.87
CA HIS A 51 16.11 -5.42 9.52
C HIS A 51 15.13 -4.66 10.41
N VAL A 52 15.37 -4.61 11.72
CA VAL A 52 14.57 -3.82 12.67
C VAL A 52 14.67 -2.33 12.35
N THR A 53 15.86 -1.82 11.99
CA THR A 53 16.04 -0.42 11.62
C THR A 53 15.28 -0.08 10.33
N LEU A 54 15.35 -0.95 9.31
CA LEU A 54 14.60 -0.77 8.07
C LEU A 54 13.09 -0.79 8.32
N MET A 55 12.61 -1.74 9.10
CA MET A 55 11.19 -1.85 9.48
C MET A 55 10.73 -0.62 10.26
N ALA A 56 11.52 -0.14 11.23
CA ALA A 56 11.22 1.07 11.98
C ALA A 56 11.15 2.30 11.08
N ARG A 57 12.06 2.44 10.11
CA ARG A 57 12.02 3.54 9.12
C ARG A 57 10.78 3.47 8.24
N SER A 58 10.42 2.30 7.74
CA SER A 58 9.19 2.11 6.94
C SER A 58 7.93 2.42 7.74
N LEU A 59 7.85 1.95 8.99
CA LEU A 59 6.73 2.22 9.89
C LEU A 59 6.63 3.72 10.21
N LEU A 60 7.75 4.36 10.55
CA LEU A 60 7.79 5.80 10.80
C LEU A 60 7.34 6.58 9.57
N LEU A 61 7.91 6.27 8.40
CA LEU A 61 7.56 6.94 7.14
C LEU A 61 6.07 6.75 6.82
N SER A 62 5.56 5.52 6.87
CA SER A 62 4.14 5.24 6.59
C SER A 62 3.20 5.92 7.58
N SER A 63 3.58 5.98 8.87
CA SER A 63 2.81 6.66 9.92
C SER A 63 2.76 8.17 9.68
N LEU A 64 3.90 8.79 9.37
CA LEU A 64 3.98 10.21 9.07
C LEU A 64 3.16 10.55 7.81
N VAL A 65 3.35 9.79 6.73
CA VAL A 65 2.58 9.99 5.48
C VAL A 65 1.09 9.85 5.75
N THR A 66 0.67 8.82 6.49
CA THR A 66 -0.75 8.60 6.85
C THR A 66 -1.30 9.75 7.69
N PHE A 67 -0.54 10.21 8.68
CA PHE A 67 -0.93 11.33 9.54
C PHE A 67 -1.14 12.60 8.71
N PHE A 68 -0.18 13.01 7.88
CA PHE A 68 -0.31 14.21 7.05
C PHE A 68 -1.39 14.07 5.99
N ALA A 69 -1.48 12.92 5.32
CA ALA A 69 -2.52 12.65 4.33
C ALA A 69 -3.91 12.70 4.95
N THR A 70 -4.09 12.21 6.18
CA THR A 70 -5.37 12.27 6.89
C THR A 70 -5.66 13.70 7.37
N ALA A 71 -4.68 14.35 7.98
CA ALA A 71 -4.81 15.71 8.51
C ALA A 71 -5.17 16.73 7.43
N VAL A 72 -4.69 16.55 6.19
CA VAL A 72 -5.01 17.42 5.04
C VAL A 72 -6.21 16.90 4.25
N GLY A 73 -6.24 15.59 3.97
CA GLY A 73 -7.26 14.97 3.12
C GLY A 73 -8.65 14.98 3.74
N VAL A 74 -8.79 14.78 5.05
CA VAL A 74 -10.10 14.79 5.73
C VAL A 74 -10.75 16.18 5.66
N PRO A 75 -10.09 17.28 6.06
CA PRO A 75 -10.65 18.63 5.89
C PRO A 75 -11.00 18.96 4.43
N LEU A 76 -10.13 18.63 3.47
CA LEU A 76 -10.42 18.83 2.05
C LEU A 76 -11.65 18.04 1.58
N GLY A 77 -11.78 16.79 2.04
CA GLY A 77 -12.95 15.96 1.77
C GLY A 77 -14.24 16.55 2.35
N VAL A 78 -14.18 17.10 3.56
CA VAL A 78 -15.32 17.80 4.18
C VAL A 78 -15.67 19.08 3.41
N LEU A 79 -14.68 19.89 3.03
CA LEU A 79 -14.90 21.10 2.24
C LEU A 79 -15.54 20.78 0.89
N LEU A 80 -14.98 19.83 0.14
CA LEU A 80 -15.48 19.50 -1.20
C LEU A 80 -16.83 18.77 -1.19
N GLY A 81 -17.09 17.98 -0.14
CA GLY A 81 -18.27 17.12 -0.05
C GLY A 81 -19.43 17.70 0.75
N LYS A 82 -19.19 18.65 1.65
CA LYS A 82 -20.21 19.18 2.57
C LYS A 82 -20.39 20.70 2.53
N THR A 83 -19.61 21.43 1.74
CA THR A 83 -19.80 22.89 1.57
C THR A 83 -19.99 23.27 0.09
N ASP A 84 -20.56 24.44 -0.14
CA ASP A 84 -20.76 25.01 -1.48
C ASP A 84 -19.51 25.76 -1.97
N LEU A 85 -18.39 25.03 -2.04
CA LEU A 85 -17.13 25.60 -2.50
C LEU A 85 -17.17 25.89 -4.01
N ALA A 86 -16.82 27.13 -4.39
CA ALA A 86 -16.61 27.49 -5.79
C ALA A 86 -15.52 26.59 -6.42
N PHE A 87 -15.72 26.17 -7.67
CA PHE A 87 -14.80 25.28 -8.41
C PHE A 87 -14.56 23.89 -7.78
N ARG A 88 -15.44 23.39 -6.89
CA ARG A 88 -15.29 22.06 -6.25
C ARG A 88 -14.95 20.93 -7.22
N ARG A 89 -15.52 20.94 -8.43
CA ARG A 89 -15.28 19.89 -9.44
C ARG A 89 -13.85 19.95 -9.97
N THR A 90 -13.31 21.14 -10.18
CA THR A 90 -11.92 21.35 -10.61
C THR A 90 -10.96 20.83 -9.56
N PHE A 91 -11.18 21.17 -8.27
CA PHE A 91 -10.36 20.67 -7.17
C PHE A 91 -10.44 19.15 -7.03
N ALA A 92 -11.64 18.56 -7.14
CA ALA A 92 -11.81 17.11 -7.09
C ALA A 92 -11.02 16.40 -8.21
N VAL A 93 -11.02 16.95 -9.43
CA VAL A 93 -10.20 16.45 -10.54
C VAL A 93 -8.72 16.62 -10.19
N LEU A 94 -8.27 17.81 -9.80
CA LEU A 94 -6.86 18.08 -9.50
C LEU A 94 -6.29 17.14 -8.43
N PHE A 95 -7.05 16.85 -7.36
CA PHE A 95 -6.61 15.96 -6.29
C PHE A 95 -6.67 14.47 -6.66
N THR A 96 -7.43 14.09 -7.68
CA THR A 96 -7.48 12.71 -8.18
C THR A 96 -6.51 12.44 -9.33
N LEU A 97 -6.05 13.48 -10.03
CA LEU A 97 -5.07 13.37 -11.12
C LEU A 97 -3.81 12.54 -10.76
N PRO A 98 -3.20 12.67 -9.57
CA PRO A 98 -2.02 11.88 -9.22
C PRO A 98 -2.26 10.36 -9.27
N LEU A 99 -3.51 9.90 -9.08
CA LEU A 99 -3.85 8.47 -9.14
C LEU A 99 -3.83 7.92 -10.57
N LEU A 100 -3.97 8.79 -11.58
CA LEU A 100 -3.96 8.43 -12.99
C LEU A 100 -2.54 8.42 -13.58
N ILE A 101 -1.60 9.12 -12.94
CA ILE A 101 -0.22 9.23 -13.40
C ILE A 101 0.54 7.97 -12.97
N PRO A 102 1.27 7.30 -13.88
CA PRO A 102 2.09 6.16 -13.52
C PRO A 102 3.08 6.49 -12.38
N PRO A 103 3.25 5.62 -11.36
CA PRO A 103 4.06 5.92 -10.18
C PRO A 103 5.51 6.34 -10.49
N TYR A 104 6.10 5.77 -11.56
CA TYR A 104 7.44 6.13 -12.01
C TYR A 104 7.55 7.60 -12.46
N VAL A 105 6.54 8.12 -13.17
CA VAL A 105 6.52 9.52 -13.62
C VAL A 105 6.49 10.46 -12.42
N ILE A 106 5.69 10.14 -11.41
CA ILE A 106 5.62 10.90 -10.15
C ILE A 106 6.98 10.88 -9.44
N ALA A 107 7.65 9.74 -9.39
CA ALA A 107 8.97 9.63 -8.78
C ALA A 107 9.99 10.53 -9.49
N VAL A 108 10.05 10.49 -10.83
CA VAL A 108 10.95 11.35 -11.62
C VAL A 108 10.64 12.83 -11.42
N ALA A 109 9.35 13.21 -11.39
CA ALA A 109 8.95 14.59 -11.14
C ALA A 109 9.43 15.09 -9.77
N TRP A 110 9.33 14.28 -8.72
CA TRP A 110 9.88 14.63 -7.40
C TRP A 110 11.41 14.78 -7.42
N PHE A 111 12.13 13.90 -8.12
CA PHE A 111 13.58 14.06 -8.30
C PHE A 111 13.94 15.36 -9.04
N ALA A 112 13.13 15.78 -10.01
CA ALA A 112 13.35 17.03 -10.73
C ALA A 112 13.11 18.27 -9.86
N VAL A 113 12.17 18.23 -8.92
CA VAL A 113 11.79 19.40 -8.09
C VAL A 113 12.57 19.48 -6.78
N VAL A 114 12.89 18.33 -6.16
CA VAL A 114 13.46 18.24 -4.79
C VAL A 114 14.82 17.53 -4.78
N GLY A 115 15.24 16.96 -5.91
CA GLY A 115 16.54 16.30 -6.03
C GLY A 115 17.70 17.30 -6.05
N LYS A 116 18.92 16.80 -5.85
CA LYS A 116 20.14 17.60 -5.72
C LYS A 116 20.54 18.43 -6.95
N GLY A 117 19.91 18.18 -8.11
CA GLY A 117 20.13 18.93 -9.34
C GLY A 117 18.90 19.68 -9.84
N GLY A 118 17.85 19.78 -9.01
CA GLY A 118 16.65 20.58 -9.25
C GLY A 118 16.81 22.02 -8.78
#